data_AF-A0A4R4Z920-F1
#
_entry.id   AF-A0A4R4Z920-F1
#
_cell.length_a   1.000
_cell.length_b   1.000
_cell.length_c   1.000
_cell.angle_alpha   90.00
_cell.angle_beta   90.00
_cell.angle_gamma   90.00
#
_symmetry.space_group_name_H-M   'P 1'
#
loop_
_entity.id
_entity.type
_entity.pdbx_description
1 polymer ?
#
loop_
_entity_poly.entity_id
_entity_poly.type
_entity_poly.pdbx_seq_one_letter_code
_entity_poly.pdbx_strand_id
1 'polypeptide(L)'
;MILGLVAAVIAVVGVVVFGNDYRYRLESPAIPVAGGTLEGVLTLPPNGPPRGLVVIVHGDGPVDATHDGLYLPWFEAAADAGFATVSWNKAGVGGSRGNWLHQSMTDRAAEVSAVIDWAQKQTGAEKVVLWGVSQAGWVLPAVAVARDDIDGIVAVSPAINWLRQGRFNLLAELDHEHAGPDERAQAIAVSDQTRALLTQDANYATYREKTTDPEPMDADRWDFVKRNHTADATQDLTALAATKVPVLLLLGEQDRNVDIAETATTYQRLLGAGVTTRRFDAMHSMAKPAVENSELLGFFTAVFWPRALFADGVLAVHRDFLRAR
;
A
#
# COMPACT_ATOMS: atom_id res chain seq x y z
N MET A 1 38.87 22.70 14.30
CA MET A 1 38.02 21.52 14.59
C MET A 1 36.54 21.91 14.69
N ILE A 2 36.17 22.89 15.53
CA ILE A 2 34.76 23.32 15.71
C ILE A 2 34.14 23.92 14.43
N LEU A 3 34.83 24.79 13.70
CA LEU A 3 34.32 25.33 12.43
C LEU A 3 34.07 24.27 11.35
N GLY A 4 34.93 23.24 11.28
CA GLY A 4 34.78 22.14 10.33
C GLY A 4 33.58 21.25 10.67
N LEU A 5 33.32 21.04 11.96
CA LEU A 5 32.14 20.30 12.43
C LEU A 5 30.84 21.07 12.13
N VAL A 6 30.83 22.38 12.36
CA VAL A 6 29.66 23.24 12.06
C VAL A 6 29.38 23.28 10.56
N ALA A 7 30.41 23.41 9.71
CA ALA A 7 30.25 23.37 8.26
C ALA A 7 29.72 22.01 7.78
N ALA A 8 30.19 20.90 8.37
CA ALA A 8 29.68 19.57 8.06
C ALA A 8 28.22 19.38 8.47
N VAL A 9 27.82 19.87 9.65
CA VAL A 9 26.42 19.83 10.11
C VAL A 9 25.52 20.66 9.19
N ILE A 10 25.93 21.87 8.82
CA ILE A 10 25.17 22.72 7.89
C ILE A 10 25.03 22.05 6.52
N ALA A 11 26.10 21.42 6.01
CA ALA A 11 26.04 20.70 4.75
C ALA A 11 25.08 19.50 4.83
N VAL A 12 25.14 18.70 5.89
CA VAL A 12 24.24 17.55 6.12
C VAL A 12 22.79 18.03 6.20
N VAL A 13 22.50 19.06 7.01
CA VAL A 13 21.16 19.65 7.11
C VAL A 13 20.70 20.20 5.76
N GLY A 14 21.58 20.87 5.01
CA GLY A 14 21.26 21.38 3.68
C GLY A 14 20.90 20.28 2.69
N VAL A 15 21.63 19.15 2.70
CA VAL A 15 21.30 17.99 1.85
C VAL A 15 19.96 17.37 2.27
N VAL A 16 19.69 17.23 3.58
CA VAL A 16 18.41 16.69 4.06
C VAL A 16 17.25 17.59 3.67
N VAL A 17 17.37 18.91 3.89
CA VAL A 17 16.33 19.90 3.54
C VAL A 17 16.09 19.87 2.03
N PHE A 18 17.13 19.90 1.21
CA PHE A 18 16.98 19.88 -0.24
C PHE A 18 16.43 18.55 -0.76
N GLY A 19 16.88 17.42 -0.19
CA GLY A 19 16.40 16.08 -0.53
C GLY A 19 14.92 15.87 -0.22
N ASN A 20 14.40 16.58 0.80
CA ASN A 20 13.02 16.52 1.26
C ASN A 20 12.20 17.78 0.91
N ASP A 21 12.73 18.66 0.06
CA ASP A 21 11.98 19.78 -0.50
C ASP A 21 11.10 19.24 -1.62
N TYR A 22 9.84 18.93 -1.28
CA TYR A 22 8.87 18.37 -2.21
C TYR A 22 8.01 19.46 -2.84
N ARG A 23 7.73 19.32 -4.14
CA ARG A 23 6.96 20.30 -4.92
C ARG A 23 5.45 20.14 -4.74
N TYR A 24 4.98 20.30 -3.51
CA TYR A 24 3.57 20.41 -3.14
C TYR A 24 3.41 21.23 -1.86
N ARG A 25 2.20 21.69 -1.58
CA ARG A 25 1.83 22.18 -0.24
C ARG A 25 1.24 21.03 0.55
N LEU A 26 1.68 20.87 1.80
CA LEU A 26 1.21 19.81 2.68
C LEU A 26 0.36 20.39 3.81
N GLU A 27 -0.79 19.77 4.03
CA GLU A 27 -1.69 20.03 5.16
C GLU A 27 -1.88 18.72 5.95
N SER A 28 -2.06 18.83 7.26
CA SER A 28 -2.30 17.69 8.16
C SER A 28 -3.70 17.77 8.77
N PRO A 29 -4.73 17.42 7.99
CA PRO A 29 -6.12 17.53 8.42
C PRO A 29 -6.55 16.40 9.36
N ALA A 30 -7.51 16.71 10.22
CA ALA A 30 -8.33 15.72 10.90
C ALA A 30 -9.51 15.31 9.98
N ILE A 31 -9.55 14.05 9.56
CA ILE A 31 -10.56 13.52 8.63
C ILE A 31 -11.69 12.84 9.42
N PRO A 32 -12.92 13.41 9.43
CA PRO A 32 -14.05 12.78 10.11
C PRO A 32 -14.55 11.56 9.33
N VAL A 33 -14.70 10.45 10.03
CA VAL A 33 -15.30 9.19 9.54
C VAL A 33 -16.33 8.67 10.55
N ALA A 34 -17.14 7.68 10.18
CA ALA A 34 -18.19 7.16 11.07
C ALA A 34 -17.65 6.65 12.43
N GLY A 35 -16.43 6.10 12.46
CA GLY A 35 -15.78 5.57 13.67
C GLY A 35 -14.99 6.59 14.50
N GLY A 36 -14.95 7.87 14.09
CA GLY A 36 -14.18 8.91 14.76
C GLY A 36 -13.43 9.82 13.79
N THR A 37 -12.18 10.11 14.11
CA THR A 37 -11.31 10.98 13.32
C THR A 37 -10.04 10.23 12.96
N LEU A 38 -9.60 10.38 11.72
CA LEU A 38 -8.33 9.88 11.21
C LEU A 38 -7.39 11.07 10.98
N GLU A 39 -6.15 10.95 11.43
CA GLU A 39 -5.12 11.95 11.19
C GLU A 39 -4.58 11.79 9.77
N GLY A 40 -4.71 12.84 8.97
CA GLY A 40 -4.50 12.83 7.53
C GLY A 40 -3.27 13.61 7.07
N VAL A 41 -2.92 13.38 5.81
CA VAL A 41 -2.09 14.26 5.00
C VAL A 41 -2.86 14.57 3.73
N LEU A 42 -3.02 15.86 3.44
CA LEU A 42 -3.54 16.37 2.18
C LEU A 42 -2.45 17.19 1.50
N THR A 43 -2.04 16.78 0.30
CA THR A 43 -1.12 17.55 -0.52
C THR A 43 -1.86 18.23 -1.66
N LEU A 44 -1.47 19.46 -1.96
CA LEU A 44 -2.00 20.26 -3.05
C LEU A 44 -0.88 20.59 -4.04
N PRO A 45 -1.16 20.62 -5.35
CA PRO A 45 -0.18 21.09 -6.32
C PRO A 45 0.25 22.52 -5.98
N PRO A 46 1.51 22.90 -6.30
CA PRO A 46 2.08 24.16 -5.87
C PRO A 46 1.39 25.37 -6.52
N ASN A 47 0.80 25.19 -7.71
CA ASN A 47 0.18 26.25 -8.49
C ASN A 47 -1.25 25.88 -8.88
N GLY A 48 -2.22 26.71 -8.46
CA GLY A 48 -3.63 26.58 -8.85
C GLY A 48 -4.41 25.48 -8.11
N PRO A 49 -5.71 25.34 -8.42
CA PRO A 49 -6.54 24.27 -7.87
C PRO A 49 -6.14 22.92 -8.47
N PRO A 50 -6.30 21.81 -7.72
CA PRO A 50 -6.04 20.47 -8.24
C PRO A 50 -7.05 20.11 -9.33
N ARG A 51 -6.59 19.43 -10.38
CA ARG A 51 -7.47 18.93 -11.46
C ARG A 51 -8.12 17.58 -11.15
N GLY A 52 -7.71 16.95 -10.05
CA GLY A 52 -8.14 15.63 -9.61
C GLY A 52 -7.50 15.28 -8.27
N LEU A 53 -7.95 14.17 -7.69
CA LEU A 53 -7.51 13.67 -6.39
C LEU A 53 -6.90 12.28 -6.54
N VAL A 54 -5.71 12.07 -5.99
CA VAL A 54 -5.12 10.75 -5.76
C VAL A 54 -5.42 10.33 -4.32
N VAL A 55 -5.90 9.10 -4.12
CA VAL A 55 -6.26 8.56 -2.80
C VAL A 55 -5.38 7.36 -2.50
N ILE A 56 -4.60 7.46 -1.43
CA ILE A 56 -3.58 6.47 -1.08
C ILE A 56 -4.17 5.43 -0.14
N VAL A 57 -4.21 4.17 -0.58
CA VAL A 57 -4.78 3.03 0.14
C VAL A 57 -3.66 2.09 0.58
N HIS A 58 -3.49 1.98 1.90
CA HIS A 58 -2.37 1.25 2.51
C HIS A 58 -2.46 -0.28 2.38
N GLY A 59 -1.31 -0.94 2.44
CA GLY A 59 -1.16 -2.39 2.58
C GLY A 59 -1.62 -2.95 3.93
N ASP A 60 -1.07 -4.09 4.37
CA ASP A 60 -1.30 -4.64 5.72
C ASP A 60 -0.41 -3.93 6.76
N GLY A 61 -0.74 -4.03 8.05
CA GLY A 61 0.10 -3.48 9.13
C GLY A 61 -0.26 -2.07 9.61
N PRO A 62 0.36 -1.58 10.71
CA PRO A 62 0.07 -0.28 11.31
C PRO A 62 0.77 0.86 10.55
N VAL A 63 0.22 1.24 9.40
CA VAL A 63 0.82 2.23 8.48
C VAL A 63 0.32 3.65 8.76
N ASP A 64 1.26 4.61 8.83
CA ASP A 64 0.97 6.05 8.92
C ASP A 64 0.67 6.68 7.54
N ALA A 65 0.24 7.94 7.50
CA ALA A 65 -0.20 8.63 6.30
C ALA A 65 0.91 8.77 5.24
N THR A 66 2.17 8.69 5.62
CA THR A 66 3.31 8.83 4.72
C THR A 66 4.06 7.53 4.49
N HIS A 67 3.70 6.48 5.23
CA HIS A 67 4.44 5.23 5.38
C HIS A 67 5.92 5.52 5.69
N ASP A 68 6.16 6.25 6.79
CA ASP A 68 7.50 6.68 7.21
C ASP A 68 8.26 7.45 6.11
N GLY A 69 7.53 8.26 5.34
CA GLY A 69 8.05 9.06 4.23
C GLY A 69 8.13 8.35 2.88
N LEU A 70 7.91 7.03 2.81
CA LEU A 70 7.97 6.24 1.57
C LEU A 70 6.99 6.77 0.50
N TYR A 71 5.84 7.32 0.89
CA TYR A 71 4.86 7.83 -0.08
C TYR A 71 5.14 9.25 -0.59
N LEU A 72 6.03 10.01 0.04
CA LEU A 72 6.24 11.42 -0.32
C LEU A 72 6.67 11.62 -1.79
N PRO A 73 7.55 10.79 -2.40
CA PRO A 73 7.86 10.91 -3.82
C PRO A 73 6.66 10.60 -4.74
N TRP A 74 5.71 9.76 -4.31
CA TRP A 74 4.46 9.53 -5.03
C TRP A 74 3.55 10.75 -4.98
N PHE A 75 3.47 11.43 -3.83
CA PHE A 75 2.69 12.66 -3.67
C PHE A 75 3.24 13.77 -4.58
N GLU A 76 4.57 13.88 -4.68
CA GLU A 76 5.19 14.83 -5.60
C GLU A 76 4.93 14.48 -7.07
N ALA A 77 5.04 13.21 -7.45
CA ALA A 77 4.73 12.78 -8.81
C ALA A 77 3.27 13.07 -9.19
N ALA A 78 2.33 12.96 -8.24
CA ALA A 78 0.94 13.35 -8.41
C ALA A 78 0.76 14.88 -8.52
N ALA A 79 1.42 15.65 -7.66
CA ALA A 79 1.41 17.11 -7.71
C ALA A 79 1.99 17.65 -9.04
N ASP A 80 3.05 17.03 -9.55
CA ASP A 80 3.64 17.28 -10.88
C ASP A 80 2.67 16.97 -12.05
N ALA A 81 1.66 16.15 -11.82
CA ALA A 81 0.56 15.90 -12.75
C ALA A 81 -0.65 16.83 -12.52
N GLY A 82 -0.59 17.71 -11.51
CA GLY A 82 -1.66 18.64 -11.13
C GLY A 82 -2.71 18.06 -10.18
N PHE A 83 -2.46 16.89 -9.58
CA PHE A 83 -3.39 16.23 -8.67
C PHE A 83 -3.10 16.64 -7.21
N ALA A 84 -4.16 16.77 -6.41
CA ALA A 84 -4.04 16.69 -4.97
C ALA A 84 -3.85 15.23 -4.56
N THR A 85 -3.25 14.96 -3.40
CA THR A 85 -3.19 13.61 -2.83
C THR A 85 -3.70 13.59 -1.41
N VAL A 86 -4.58 12.66 -1.07
CA VAL A 86 -5.00 12.38 0.31
C VAL A 86 -4.51 11.02 0.77
N SER A 87 -3.97 10.98 1.98
CA SER A 87 -3.56 9.78 2.72
C SER A 87 -3.84 9.98 4.21
N TRP A 88 -3.88 8.92 5.01
CA TRP A 88 -4.21 9.02 6.43
C TRP A 88 -3.54 7.94 7.26
N ASN A 89 -3.32 8.19 8.55
CA ASN A 89 -2.91 7.17 9.48
C ASN A 89 -4.07 6.17 9.64
N LYS A 90 -3.79 4.87 9.51
CA LYS A 90 -4.80 3.84 9.80
C LYS A 90 -5.38 4.00 11.20
N ALA A 91 -6.60 3.50 11.41
CA ALA A 91 -7.22 3.50 12.73
C ALA A 91 -6.29 2.90 13.82
N GLY A 92 -6.03 3.66 14.89
CA GLY A 92 -5.12 3.30 15.97
C GLY A 92 -3.65 3.72 15.75
N VAL A 93 -3.30 4.30 14.61
CA VAL A 93 -1.94 4.75 14.28
C VAL A 93 -1.86 6.28 14.36
N GLY A 94 -0.77 6.82 14.90
CA GLY A 94 -0.43 8.24 14.80
C GLY A 94 -1.55 9.22 15.21
N GLY A 95 -2.36 8.87 16.22
CA GLY A 95 -3.47 9.70 16.71
C GLY A 95 -4.85 9.39 16.09
N SER A 96 -4.91 8.62 15.01
CA SER A 96 -6.18 8.16 14.43
C SER A 96 -6.95 7.28 15.41
N ARG A 97 -8.25 7.55 15.57
CA ARG A 97 -9.11 6.79 16.47
C ARG A 97 -9.43 5.39 15.91
N GLY A 98 -9.59 4.42 16.81
CA GLY A 98 -10.03 3.06 16.49
C GLY A 98 -8.88 2.05 16.48
N ASN A 99 -9.09 0.92 15.81
CA ASN A 99 -8.09 -0.14 15.62
C ASN A 99 -8.31 -0.79 14.25
N TRP A 100 -7.32 -0.71 13.38
CA TRP A 100 -7.40 -1.27 12.03
C TRP A 100 -7.59 -2.80 12.01
N LEU A 101 -7.16 -3.52 13.06
CA LEU A 101 -7.40 -4.96 13.21
C LEU A 101 -8.89 -5.31 13.41
N HIS A 102 -9.73 -4.32 13.73
CA HIS A 102 -11.17 -4.52 13.88
C HIS A 102 -11.93 -4.37 12.56
N GLN A 103 -11.26 -4.02 11.46
CA GLN A 103 -11.87 -3.81 10.15
C GLN A 103 -11.93 -5.10 9.32
N SER A 104 -13.01 -5.25 8.54
CA SER A 104 -13.05 -6.10 7.35
C SER A 104 -12.53 -5.35 6.11
N MET A 105 -12.26 -6.05 5.01
CA MET A 105 -11.95 -5.38 3.72
C MET A 105 -13.11 -4.50 3.22
N THR A 106 -14.36 -4.87 3.53
CA THR A 106 -15.53 -4.04 3.25
C THR A 106 -15.53 -2.76 4.09
N ASP A 107 -15.19 -2.86 5.38
CA ASP A 107 -15.05 -1.67 6.24
C ASP A 107 -13.93 -0.75 5.73
N ARG A 108 -12.82 -1.33 5.24
CA ARG A 108 -11.75 -0.57 4.61
C ARG A 108 -12.21 0.15 3.35
N ALA A 109 -13.01 -0.48 2.49
CA ALA A 109 -13.57 0.16 1.29
C ALA A 109 -14.54 1.31 1.63
N ALA A 110 -15.36 1.14 2.67
CA ALA A 110 -16.23 2.19 3.17
C ALA A 110 -15.44 3.37 3.77
N GLU A 111 -14.35 3.09 4.51
CA GLU A 111 -13.44 4.13 5.03
C GLU A 111 -12.81 4.92 3.88
N VAL A 112 -12.28 4.25 2.84
CA VAL A 112 -11.72 4.90 1.65
C VAL A 112 -12.77 5.81 1.01
N SER A 113 -14.01 5.34 0.85
CA SER A 113 -15.10 6.13 0.25
C SER A 113 -15.44 7.38 1.09
N ALA A 114 -15.44 7.26 2.42
CA ALA A 114 -15.64 8.41 3.30
C ALA A 114 -14.50 9.44 3.20
N VAL A 115 -13.25 8.97 3.07
CA VAL A 115 -12.08 9.85 2.85
C VAL A 115 -12.17 10.55 1.50
N ILE A 116 -12.61 9.87 0.45
CA ILE A 116 -12.85 10.48 -0.87
C ILE A 116 -13.86 11.62 -0.74
N ASP A 117 -15.03 11.34 -0.18
CA ASP A 117 -16.11 12.35 -0.05
C ASP A 117 -15.66 13.58 0.75
N TRP A 118 -14.84 13.36 1.79
CA TRP A 118 -14.26 14.45 2.56
C TRP A 118 -13.25 15.25 1.73
N ALA A 119 -12.32 14.58 1.05
CA ALA A 119 -11.24 15.21 0.30
C ALA A 119 -11.74 15.98 -0.92
N GLN A 120 -12.76 15.47 -1.63
CA GLN A 120 -13.42 16.18 -2.72
C GLN A 120 -14.03 17.50 -2.23
N LYS A 121 -14.65 17.52 -1.03
CA LYS A 121 -15.18 18.76 -0.42
C LYS A 121 -14.08 19.76 -0.05
N GLN A 122 -12.92 19.29 0.40
CA GLN A 122 -11.80 20.18 0.74
C GLN A 122 -11.13 20.79 -0.49
N THR A 123 -11.04 20.01 -1.57
CA THR A 123 -10.21 20.35 -2.73
C THR A 123 -11.00 20.87 -3.93
N GLY A 124 -12.30 20.55 -4.02
CA GLY A 124 -13.11 20.76 -5.21
C GLY A 124 -12.79 19.81 -6.37
N ALA A 125 -11.93 18.81 -6.17
CA ALA A 125 -11.61 17.82 -7.19
C ALA A 125 -12.78 16.86 -7.41
N GLU A 126 -13.26 16.73 -8.64
CA GLU A 126 -14.33 15.79 -8.98
C GLU A 126 -13.77 14.41 -9.38
N LYS A 127 -12.64 14.40 -10.09
CA LYS A 127 -12.00 13.18 -10.58
C LYS A 127 -11.12 12.52 -9.54
N VAL A 128 -11.25 11.19 -9.39
CA VAL A 128 -10.52 10.43 -8.38
C VAL A 128 -9.69 9.32 -9.01
N VAL A 129 -8.41 9.25 -8.67
CA VAL A 129 -7.54 8.11 -8.97
C VAL A 129 -7.20 7.40 -7.66
N LEU A 130 -7.53 6.12 -7.57
CA LEU A 130 -7.10 5.32 -6.44
C LEU A 130 -5.66 4.85 -6.65
N TRP A 131 -4.82 4.95 -5.63
CA TRP A 131 -3.48 4.38 -5.63
C TRP A 131 -3.38 3.47 -4.41
N GLY A 132 -2.89 2.24 -4.56
CA GLY A 132 -2.74 1.38 -3.40
C GLY A 132 -1.79 0.21 -3.60
N VAL A 133 -1.31 -0.31 -2.49
CA VAL A 133 -0.27 -1.34 -2.44
C VAL A 133 -0.72 -2.60 -1.69
N SER A 134 -0.27 -3.78 -2.15
CA SER A 134 -0.41 -5.03 -1.40
C SER A 134 -1.87 -5.40 -1.07
N GLN A 135 -2.25 -5.50 0.22
CA GLN A 135 -3.61 -5.70 0.72
C GLN A 135 -4.65 -4.74 0.11
N ALA A 136 -4.24 -3.54 -0.34
CA ALA A 136 -5.14 -2.64 -1.05
C ALA A 136 -5.73 -3.26 -2.33
N GLY A 137 -5.11 -4.29 -2.90
CA GLY A 137 -5.63 -5.06 -4.04
C GLY A 137 -7.05 -5.61 -3.85
N TRP A 138 -7.47 -5.86 -2.61
CA TRP A 138 -8.85 -6.27 -2.28
C TRP A 138 -9.81 -5.08 -2.11
N VAL A 139 -9.28 -3.88 -1.85
CA VAL A 139 -10.07 -2.68 -1.52
C VAL A 139 -10.30 -1.81 -2.76
N LEU A 140 -9.27 -1.61 -3.58
CA LEU A 140 -9.31 -0.75 -4.77
C LEU A 140 -10.46 -1.11 -5.74
N PRO A 141 -10.63 -2.37 -6.20
CA PRO A 141 -11.70 -2.69 -7.14
C PRO A 141 -13.08 -2.59 -6.49
N ALA A 142 -13.22 -2.93 -5.20
CA ALA A 142 -14.49 -2.79 -4.48
C ALA A 142 -14.95 -1.32 -4.40
N VAL A 143 -14.03 -0.39 -4.10
CA VAL A 143 -14.31 1.05 -4.09
C VAL A 143 -14.69 1.53 -5.49
N ALA A 144 -13.94 1.14 -6.52
CA ALA A 144 -14.17 1.58 -7.89
C ALA A 144 -15.44 1.00 -8.54
N VAL A 145 -15.95 -0.13 -8.05
CA VAL A 145 -17.24 -0.67 -8.47
C VAL A 145 -18.41 0.03 -7.76
N ALA A 146 -18.20 0.52 -6.54
CA ALA A 146 -19.21 1.19 -5.74
C ALA A 146 -19.35 2.70 -6.03
N ARG A 147 -18.48 3.26 -6.86
CA ARG A 147 -18.37 4.70 -7.10
C ARG A 147 -18.23 5.03 -8.59
N ASP A 148 -18.98 6.02 -9.05
CA ASP A 148 -18.98 6.47 -10.44
C ASP A 148 -17.95 7.58 -10.75
N ASP A 149 -17.26 8.09 -9.72
CA ASP A 149 -16.31 9.20 -9.80
C ASP A 149 -14.83 8.74 -9.82
N ILE A 150 -14.58 7.44 -9.99
CA ILE A 150 -13.24 6.88 -10.12
C ILE A 150 -12.80 6.91 -11.58
N ASP A 151 -11.76 7.69 -11.89
CA ASP A 151 -11.20 7.86 -13.24
C ASP A 151 -10.01 6.93 -13.53
N GLY A 152 -9.47 6.25 -12.51
CA GLY A 152 -8.38 5.29 -12.68
C GLY A 152 -7.91 4.64 -11.39
N ILE A 153 -7.14 3.56 -11.55
CA ILE A 153 -6.51 2.84 -10.44
C ILE A 153 -5.02 2.66 -10.76
N VAL A 154 -4.15 2.97 -9.80
CA VAL A 154 -2.74 2.60 -9.79
C VAL A 154 -2.55 1.53 -8.72
N ALA A 155 -2.44 0.28 -9.15
CA ALA A 155 -2.28 -0.87 -8.26
C ALA A 155 -0.80 -1.27 -8.22
N VAL A 156 -0.17 -1.10 -7.06
CA VAL A 156 1.23 -1.41 -6.81
C VAL A 156 1.35 -2.76 -6.11
N SER A 157 1.88 -3.77 -6.80
CA SER A 157 1.99 -5.13 -6.26
C SER A 157 0.73 -5.57 -5.49
N PRO A 158 -0.47 -5.52 -6.09
CA PRO A 158 -1.71 -5.82 -5.38
C PRO A 158 -1.85 -7.33 -5.12
N ALA A 159 -2.41 -7.69 -3.97
CA ALA A 159 -2.80 -9.06 -3.68
C ALA A 159 -4.12 -9.43 -4.38
N ILE A 160 -4.25 -10.71 -4.80
CA ILE A 160 -5.48 -11.25 -5.40
C ILE A 160 -6.29 -12.03 -4.38
N ASN A 161 -5.74 -13.10 -3.80
CA ASN A 161 -6.43 -13.96 -2.85
C ASN A 161 -5.58 -14.15 -1.60
N TRP A 162 -6.16 -13.87 -0.44
CA TRP A 162 -5.46 -13.89 0.84
C TRP A 162 -4.68 -15.19 1.09
N LEU A 163 -5.32 -16.33 0.91
CA LEU A 163 -4.73 -17.62 1.24
C LEU A 163 -3.63 -18.05 0.26
N ARG A 164 -3.81 -17.80 -1.04
CA ARG A 164 -2.77 -18.10 -2.04
C ARG A 164 -1.56 -17.17 -1.85
N GLN A 165 -1.85 -15.89 -1.66
CA GLN A 165 -0.89 -14.85 -1.33
C GLN A 165 -0.04 -15.20 -0.11
N GLY A 166 -0.66 -15.58 1.01
CA GLY A 166 0.06 -15.96 2.22
C GLY A 166 0.92 -17.23 2.04
N ARG A 167 0.49 -18.19 1.21
CA ARG A 167 1.31 -19.37 0.89
C ARG A 167 2.52 -18.99 0.03
N PHE A 168 2.34 -18.12 -0.98
CA PHE A 168 3.45 -17.64 -1.79
C PHE A 168 4.48 -16.92 -0.94
N ASN A 169 4.06 -15.95 -0.12
CA ASN A 169 4.96 -15.17 0.73
C ASN A 169 5.80 -16.05 1.65
N LEU A 170 5.16 -17.01 2.34
CA LEU A 170 5.87 -17.97 3.18
C LEU A 170 6.94 -18.76 2.41
N LEU A 171 6.61 -19.27 1.21
CA LEU A 171 7.57 -20.03 0.42
C LEU A 171 8.72 -19.15 -0.10
N ALA A 172 8.42 -17.92 -0.51
CA ALA A 172 9.41 -16.95 -0.98
C ALA A 172 10.37 -16.50 0.13
N GLU A 173 9.89 -16.36 1.37
CA GLU A 173 10.72 -16.08 2.55
C GLU A 173 11.64 -17.26 2.87
N LEU A 174 11.10 -18.48 2.91
CA LEU A 174 11.90 -19.69 3.12
C LEU A 174 12.97 -19.89 2.03
N ASP A 175 12.65 -19.55 0.77
CA ASP A 175 13.63 -19.57 -0.32
C ASP A 175 14.72 -18.51 -0.11
N HIS A 176 14.35 -17.29 0.28
CA HIS A 176 15.29 -16.18 0.53
C HIS A 176 16.24 -16.46 1.70
N GLU A 177 15.73 -17.07 2.77
CA GLU A 177 16.50 -17.45 3.95
C GLU A 177 17.32 -18.73 3.75
N HIS A 178 17.19 -19.37 2.57
CA HIS A 178 17.83 -20.65 2.26
C HIS A 178 17.45 -21.76 3.26
N ALA A 179 16.20 -21.73 3.73
CA ALA A 179 15.68 -22.65 4.73
C ALA A 179 15.84 -24.12 4.29
N GLY A 180 16.24 -24.96 5.24
CA GLY A 180 16.42 -26.39 5.02
C GLY A 180 15.09 -27.12 4.75
N PRO A 181 15.14 -28.37 4.25
CA PRO A 181 13.94 -29.14 3.95
C PRO A 181 13.04 -29.37 5.18
N ASP A 182 13.63 -29.60 6.36
CA ASP A 182 12.89 -29.85 7.60
C ASP A 182 12.20 -28.58 8.11
N GLU A 183 12.92 -27.46 8.12
CA GLU A 183 12.39 -26.14 8.48
C GLU A 183 11.24 -25.74 7.55
N ARG A 184 11.41 -25.92 6.23
CA ARG A 184 10.36 -25.70 5.24
C ARG A 184 9.13 -26.55 5.52
N ALA A 185 9.32 -27.85 5.78
CA ALA A 185 8.21 -28.75 6.07
C ALA A 185 7.46 -28.34 7.33
N GLN A 186 8.18 -27.94 8.39
CA GLN A 186 7.60 -27.45 9.63
C GLN A 186 6.80 -26.17 9.42
N ALA A 187 7.38 -25.16 8.75
CA ALA A 187 6.71 -23.89 8.49
C ALA A 187 5.45 -24.06 7.62
N ILE A 188 5.50 -24.97 6.63
CA ILE A 188 4.32 -25.33 5.83
C ILE A 188 3.23 -25.95 6.71
N ALA A 189 3.59 -26.89 7.60
CA ALA A 189 2.66 -27.56 8.49
C ALA A 189 1.99 -26.60 9.49
N VAL A 190 2.74 -25.65 10.07
CA VAL A 190 2.20 -24.58 10.94
C VAL A 190 1.19 -23.72 10.17
N SER A 191 1.53 -23.33 8.95
CA SER A 191 0.64 -22.56 8.07
C SER A 191 -0.64 -23.34 7.71
N ASP A 192 -0.53 -24.64 7.40
CA ASP A 192 -1.69 -25.49 7.10
C ASP A 192 -2.58 -25.69 8.33
N GLN A 193 -1.99 -25.86 9.51
CA GLN A 193 -2.73 -25.92 10.78
C GLN A 193 -3.52 -24.62 11.02
N THR A 194 -2.87 -23.47 10.83
CA THR A 194 -3.51 -22.15 10.96
C THR A 194 -4.68 -22.01 9.99
N ARG A 195 -4.51 -22.41 8.73
CA ARG A 195 -5.59 -22.38 7.72
C ARG A 195 -6.74 -23.33 8.05
N ALA A 196 -6.45 -24.50 8.61
CA ALA A 196 -7.48 -25.43 9.07
C ALA A 196 -8.29 -24.83 10.22
N LEU A 197 -7.64 -24.14 11.16
CA LEU A 197 -8.32 -23.45 12.28
C LEU A 197 -9.19 -22.29 11.78
N LEU A 198 -8.72 -21.51 10.81
CA LEU A 198 -9.51 -20.47 10.16
C LEU A 198 -10.75 -21.07 9.46
N THR A 199 -10.58 -22.16 8.72
CA THR A 199 -11.67 -22.87 8.03
C THR A 199 -12.71 -23.43 9.01
N GLN A 200 -12.28 -23.84 10.20
CA GLN A 200 -13.14 -24.35 11.26
C GLN A 200 -13.82 -23.23 12.08
N ASP A 201 -13.63 -21.96 11.71
CA ASP A 201 -14.11 -20.80 12.45
C ASP A 201 -13.62 -20.77 13.92
N ALA A 202 -12.42 -21.30 14.20
CA ALA A 202 -11.90 -21.40 15.55
C ALA A 202 -11.81 -20.02 16.24
N ASN A 203 -12.23 -19.94 17.50
CA ASN A 203 -12.01 -18.73 18.30
C ASN A 203 -10.55 -18.62 18.77
N TYR A 204 -10.16 -17.46 19.29
CA TYR A 204 -8.80 -17.22 19.74
C TYR A 204 -8.30 -18.24 20.77
N ALA A 205 -9.13 -18.64 21.74
CA ALA A 205 -8.74 -19.63 22.74
C ALA A 205 -8.37 -20.98 22.10
N THR A 206 -9.18 -21.45 21.15
CA THR A 206 -8.92 -22.68 20.39
C THR A 206 -7.67 -22.55 19.52
N TYR A 207 -7.47 -21.39 18.89
CA TYR A 207 -6.24 -21.11 18.13
C TYR A 207 -5.00 -21.19 19.02
N ARG A 208 -5.01 -20.52 20.18
CA ARG A 208 -3.88 -20.48 21.11
C ARG A 208 -3.56 -21.83 21.74
N GLU A 209 -4.56 -22.66 21.99
CA GLU A 209 -4.35 -24.02 22.50
C GLU A 209 -3.69 -24.93 21.45
N LYS A 210 -4.04 -24.74 20.16
CA LYS A 210 -3.67 -25.68 19.09
C LYS A 210 -2.46 -25.25 18.28
N THR A 211 -2.20 -23.96 18.16
CA THR A 211 -1.14 -23.44 17.28
C THR A 211 0.23 -23.97 17.69
N THR A 212 1.00 -24.39 16.70
CA THR A 212 2.41 -24.79 16.84
C THR A 212 3.37 -23.70 16.37
N ASP A 213 2.83 -22.53 16.01
CA ASP A 213 3.59 -21.35 15.64
C ASP A 213 4.45 -20.86 16.82
N PRO A 214 5.78 -20.68 16.66
CA PRO A 214 6.63 -20.11 17.70
C PRO A 214 6.30 -18.65 18.03
N GLU A 215 5.69 -17.90 17.11
CA GLU A 215 5.28 -16.51 17.26
C GLU A 215 3.77 -16.35 17.05
N PRO A 216 2.95 -16.95 17.93
CA PRO A 216 1.52 -17.01 17.74
C PRO A 216 0.88 -15.62 17.81
N MET A 217 -0.06 -15.36 16.91
CA MET A 217 -0.84 -14.12 16.85
C MET A 217 -1.48 -13.80 18.20
N ASP A 218 -1.62 -12.50 18.49
CA ASP A 218 -2.48 -12.03 19.57
C ASP A 218 -3.97 -12.14 19.19
N ALA A 219 -4.85 -11.76 20.12
CA ALA A 219 -6.29 -11.89 19.94
C ALA A 219 -6.82 -11.01 18.79
N ASP A 220 -6.41 -9.73 18.76
CA ASP A 220 -6.87 -8.79 17.73
C ASP A 220 -6.41 -9.22 16.34
N ARG A 221 -5.16 -9.69 16.20
CA ARG A 221 -4.62 -10.16 14.93
C ARG A 221 -5.28 -11.47 14.49
N TRP A 222 -5.53 -12.42 15.40
CA TRP A 222 -6.30 -13.62 15.06
C TRP A 222 -7.69 -13.27 14.55
N ASP A 223 -8.41 -12.39 15.25
CA ASP A 223 -9.76 -11.99 14.86
C ASP A 223 -9.77 -11.23 13.52
N PHE A 224 -8.76 -10.40 13.26
CA PHE A 224 -8.56 -9.75 11.97
C PHE A 224 -8.36 -10.74 10.84
N VAL A 225 -7.46 -11.72 11.01
CA VAL A 225 -7.20 -12.76 10.00
C VAL A 225 -8.43 -13.64 9.81
N LYS A 226 -9.06 -14.08 10.90
CA LYS A 226 -10.31 -14.84 10.87
C LYS A 226 -11.39 -14.13 10.05
N ARG A 227 -11.58 -12.83 10.25
CA ARG A 227 -12.56 -12.02 9.52
C ARG A 227 -12.26 -11.89 8.02
N ASN A 228 -10.98 -11.85 7.63
CA ASN A 228 -10.57 -11.43 6.29
C ASN A 228 -9.91 -12.52 5.43
N HIS A 229 -9.60 -13.70 5.98
CA HIS A 229 -8.82 -14.73 5.26
C HIS A 229 -9.48 -15.25 3.98
N THR A 230 -10.77 -15.01 3.76
CA THR A 230 -11.50 -15.37 2.54
C THR A 230 -11.46 -14.28 1.46
N ALA A 231 -10.79 -13.15 1.69
CA ALA A 231 -10.70 -12.05 0.73
C ALA A 231 -10.10 -12.51 -0.61
N ASP A 232 -10.82 -12.21 -1.69
CA ASP A 232 -10.43 -12.49 -3.06
C ASP A 232 -10.93 -11.38 -3.99
N ALA A 233 -10.01 -10.68 -4.66
CA ALA A 233 -10.34 -9.55 -5.55
C ALA A 233 -10.99 -9.99 -6.87
N THR A 234 -11.04 -11.30 -7.19
CA THR A 234 -11.49 -11.80 -8.50
C THR A 234 -12.90 -11.33 -8.85
N GLN A 235 -13.82 -11.32 -7.88
CA GLN A 235 -15.20 -10.88 -8.12
C GLN A 235 -15.25 -9.39 -8.42
N ASP A 236 -14.60 -8.55 -7.62
CA ASP A 236 -14.60 -7.10 -7.80
C ASP A 236 -13.83 -6.69 -9.07
N LEU A 237 -12.74 -7.38 -9.42
CA LEU A 237 -12.04 -7.17 -10.69
C LEU A 237 -12.91 -7.55 -11.90
N THR A 238 -13.72 -8.60 -11.78
CA THR A 238 -14.69 -8.97 -12.83
C THR A 238 -15.77 -7.90 -12.98
N ALA A 239 -16.27 -7.36 -11.88
CA ALA A 239 -17.23 -6.25 -11.90
C ALA A 239 -16.60 -4.95 -12.44
N LEU A 240 -15.35 -4.67 -12.07
CA LEU A 240 -14.58 -3.51 -12.54
C LEU A 240 -14.41 -3.51 -14.07
N ALA A 241 -14.30 -4.67 -14.70
CA ALA A 241 -14.22 -4.77 -16.16
C ALA A 241 -15.42 -4.11 -16.87
N ALA A 242 -16.59 -4.04 -16.21
CA ALA A 242 -17.79 -3.41 -16.75
C ALA A 242 -17.77 -1.87 -16.66
N THR A 243 -17.00 -1.28 -15.73
CA THR A 243 -16.97 0.17 -15.49
C THR A 243 -16.02 0.92 -16.43
N LYS A 244 -15.14 0.20 -17.13
CA LYS A 244 -14.09 0.75 -18.02
C LYS A 244 -13.09 1.68 -17.32
N VAL A 245 -13.02 1.65 -15.99
CA VAL A 245 -12.00 2.36 -15.23
C VAL A 245 -10.62 1.79 -15.59
N PRO A 246 -9.69 2.61 -16.10
CA PRO A 246 -8.38 2.13 -16.50
C PRO A 246 -7.52 1.79 -15.28
N VAL A 247 -6.79 0.68 -15.36
CA VAL A 247 -5.89 0.20 -14.31
C VAL A 247 -4.45 0.23 -14.79
N LEU A 248 -3.58 0.92 -14.06
CA LEU A 248 -2.14 0.79 -14.15
C LEU A 248 -1.68 -0.23 -13.10
N LEU A 249 -1.16 -1.37 -13.55
CA LEU A 249 -0.63 -2.43 -12.68
C LEU A 249 0.90 -2.35 -12.66
N LEU A 250 1.47 -1.99 -11.51
CA LEU A 250 2.91 -1.89 -11.29
C LEU A 250 3.38 -3.11 -10.49
N LEU A 251 4.34 -3.88 -11.02
CA LEU A 251 4.82 -5.13 -10.41
C LEU A 251 6.35 -5.10 -10.26
N GLY A 252 6.84 -5.49 -9.08
CA GLY A 252 8.27 -5.64 -8.79
C GLY A 252 8.72 -7.06 -9.12
N GLU A 253 9.74 -7.22 -9.96
CA GLU A 253 10.24 -8.53 -10.37
C GLU A 253 10.90 -9.33 -9.25
N GLN A 254 11.27 -8.67 -8.14
CA GLN A 254 11.86 -9.28 -6.95
C GLN A 254 10.90 -9.30 -5.75
N ASP A 255 9.60 -9.13 -6.00
CA ASP A 255 8.58 -9.15 -4.97
C ASP A 255 8.47 -10.54 -4.31
N ARG A 256 8.70 -10.58 -2.99
CA ARG A 256 8.57 -11.79 -2.15
C ARG A 256 7.26 -11.84 -1.38
N ASN A 257 6.49 -10.76 -1.43
CA ASN A 257 5.21 -10.70 -0.76
C ASN A 257 4.16 -11.25 -1.71
N VAL A 258 3.97 -10.67 -2.91
CA VAL A 258 2.94 -11.10 -3.89
C VAL A 258 3.47 -11.95 -5.03
N ASP A 259 2.68 -12.94 -5.45
CA ASP A 259 2.94 -13.70 -6.66
C ASP A 259 2.64 -12.83 -7.89
N ILE A 260 3.67 -12.18 -8.42
CA ILE A 260 3.52 -11.28 -9.58
C ILE A 260 3.09 -12.00 -10.86
N ALA A 261 3.33 -13.31 -10.98
CA ALA A 261 2.90 -14.09 -12.12
C ALA A 261 1.40 -14.38 -12.04
N GLU A 262 0.91 -14.80 -10.87
CA GLU A 262 -0.53 -14.93 -10.59
C GLU A 262 -1.23 -13.59 -10.80
N THR A 263 -0.71 -12.52 -10.20
CA THR A 263 -1.31 -11.18 -10.24
C THR A 263 -1.39 -10.66 -11.68
N ALA A 264 -0.29 -10.69 -12.44
CA ALA A 264 -0.29 -10.25 -13.84
C ALA A 264 -1.29 -11.03 -14.69
N THR A 265 -1.29 -12.37 -14.56
CA THR A 265 -2.18 -13.25 -15.32
C THR A 265 -3.64 -13.00 -14.97
N THR A 266 -3.95 -12.81 -13.69
CA THR A 266 -5.31 -12.58 -13.22
C THR A 266 -5.85 -11.24 -13.70
N TYR A 267 -5.11 -10.15 -13.49
CA TYR A 267 -5.51 -8.83 -13.97
C TYR A 267 -5.69 -8.81 -15.50
N GLN A 268 -4.75 -9.37 -16.27
CA GLN A 268 -4.84 -9.42 -17.73
C GLN A 268 -6.04 -10.24 -18.21
N ARG A 269 -6.32 -11.38 -17.57
CA ARG A 269 -7.45 -12.25 -17.90
C ARG A 269 -8.80 -11.58 -17.64
N LEU A 270 -8.94 -10.87 -16.51
CA LEU A 270 -10.21 -10.29 -16.09
C LEU A 270 -10.48 -8.92 -16.72
N LEU A 271 -9.47 -8.07 -16.84
CA LEU A 271 -9.64 -6.69 -17.32
C LEU A 271 -9.31 -6.51 -18.81
N GLY A 272 -8.59 -7.45 -19.42
CA GLY A 272 -8.25 -7.37 -20.85
C GLY A 272 -7.49 -6.08 -21.20
N ALA A 273 -8.06 -5.25 -22.08
CA ALA A 273 -7.50 -3.97 -22.47
C ALA A 273 -7.66 -2.86 -21.39
N GLY A 274 -8.44 -3.11 -20.33
CA GLY A 274 -8.63 -2.18 -19.22
C GLY A 274 -7.43 -2.08 -18.27
N VAL A 275 -6.45 -2.98 -18.38
CA VAL A 275 -5.22 -2.96 -17.59
C VAL A 275 -3.98 -2.71 -18.44
N THR A 276 -3.11 -1.85 -17.95
CA THR A 276 -1.75 -1.63 -18.46
C THR A 276 -0.75 -2.11 -17.43
N THR A 277 -0.04 -3.20 -17.72
CA THR A 277 0.99 -3.75 -16.81
C THR A 277 2.36 -3.13 -17.09
N ARG A 278 3.09 -2.83 -16.03
CA ARG A 278 4.50 -2.43 -16.04
C ARG A 278 5.25 -3.22 -14.98
N ARG A 279 6.40 -3.76 -15.38
CA ARG A 279 7.31 -4.51 -14.51
C ARG A 279 8.58 -3.72 -14.31
N PHE A 280 9.15 -3.80 -13.12
CA PHE A 280 10.38 -3.12 -12.74
C PHE A 280 11.28 -4.08 -11.98
N ASP A 281 12.59 -3.93 -12.15
CA ASP A 281 13.57 -4.55 -11.26
C ASP A 281 13.49 -3.88 -9.88
N ALA A 282 12.52 -4.34 -9.09
CA ALA A 282 12.05 -3.71 -7.88
C ALA A 282 11.49 -4.75 -6.91
N MET A 283 11.46 -4.37 -5.64
CA MET A 283 10.89 -5.14 -4.55
C MET A 283 9.40 -4.80 -4.37
N HIS A 284 8.78 -5.25 -3.28
CA HIS A 284 7.34 -5.15 -3.06
C HIS A 284 6.79 -3.71 -3.09
N SER A 285 7.55 -2.77 -2.55
CA SER A 285 7.21 -1.35 -2.49
C SER A 285 7.52 -0.57 -3.78
N MET A 286 8.00 -1.25 -4.83
CA MET A 286 8.71 -0.68 -5.98
C MET A 286 10.08 -0.06 -5.65
N ALA A 287 10.60 -0.26 -4.42
CA ALA A 287 11.95 0.16 -4.09
C ALA A 287 13.01 -0.65 -4.84
N LYS A 288 14.18 -0.05 -5.04
CA LYS A 288 15.33 -0.74 -5.63
C LYS A 288 15.79 -1.88 -4.71
N PRO A 289 16.10 -3.07 -5.23
CA PRO A 289 16.57 -4.19 -4.42
C PRO A 289 17.79 -3.85 -3.56
N ALA A 290 18.73 -3.04 -4.09
CA ALA A 290 19.90 -2.60 -3.35
C ALA A 290 19.56 -1.78 -2.09
N VAL A 291 18.48 -1.01 -2.14
CA VAL A 291 18.01 -0.14 -1.05
C VAL A 291 17.24 -0.95 -0.02
N GLU A 292 16.34 -1.84 -0.44
CA GLU A 292 15.49 -2.62 0.47
C GLU A 292 16.27 -3.74 1.18
N ASN A 293 17.24 -4.37 0.52
CA ASN A 293 18.05 -5.45 1.11
C ASN A 293 19.15 -4.94 2.07
N SER A 294 19.26 -3.62 2.29
CA SER A 294 20.27 -3.03 3.17
C SER A 294 19.64 -1.96 4.04
N GLU A 295 19.41 -2.25 5.32
CA GLU A 295 18.84 -1.29 6.28
C GLU A 295 19.61 0.04 6.29
N LEU A 296 20.95 -0.03 6.25
CA LEU A 296 21.81 1.14 6.27
C LEU A 296 21.62 1.98 5.00
N LEU A 297 21.72 1.37 3.81
CA LEU A 297 21.55 2.08 2.55
C LEU A 297 20.12 2.59 2.39
N GLY A 298 19.13 1.78 2.74
CA GLY A 298 17.72 2.12 2.80
C GLY A 298 17.46 3.37 3.62
N PHE A 299 17.96 3.40 4.85
CA PHE A 299 17.86 4.56 5.73
C PHE A 299 18.52 5.80 5.12
N PHE A 300 19.76 5.70 4.64
CA PHE A 300 20.45 6.85 4.03
C PHE A 300 19.74 7.36 2.77
N THR A 301 19.27 6.47 1.90
CA THR A 301 18.52 6.88 0.71
C THR A 301 17.21 7.54 1.10
N ALA A 302 16.47 7.00 2.06
CA ALA A 302 15.21 7.60 2.53
C ALA A 302 15.41 9.01 3.10
N VAL A 303 16.47 9.22 3.90
CA VAL A 303 16.73 10.49 4.57
C VAL A 303 17.27 11.56 3.61
N PHE A 304 18.22 11.20 2.74
CA PHE A 304 18.96 12.18 1.94
C PHE A 304 18.48 12.29 0.48
N TRP A 305 17.97 11.19 -0.09
CA TRP A 305 17.55 11.12 -1.49
C TRP A 305 16.30 10.26 -1.67
N PRO A 306 15.17 10.61 -1.02
CA PRO A 306 13.97 9.77 -1.01
C PRO A 306 13.43 9.44 -2.42
N ARG A 307 13.65 10.34 -3.38
CA ARG A 307 13.29 10.10 -4.81
C ARG A 307 14.08 8.95 -5.45
N ALA A 308 15.24 8.59 -4.92
CA ALA A 308 16.08 7.52 -5.41
C ALA A 308 15.74 6.14 -4.80
N LEU A 309 14.76 6.07 -3.89
CA LEU A 309 14.28 4.82 -3.30
C LEU A 309 13.71 3.88 -4.36
N PHE A 310 12.94 4.42 -5.30
CA PHE A 310 12.18 3.63 -6.28
C PHE A 310 13.00 3.23 -7.50
N ALA A 311 12.65 2.07 -8.06
CA ALA A 311 13.21 1.63 -9.34
C ALA A 311 12.99 2.67 -10.45
N ASP A 312 13.94 2.71 -11.39
CA ASP A 312 13.99 3.76 -12.39
C ASP A 312 12.72 3.76 -13.26
N GLY A 313 12.13 4.94 -13.43
CA GLY A 313 10.93 5.13 -14.26
C GLY A 313 9.59 4.88 -13.55
N VAL A 314 9.56 4.28 -12.35
CA VAL A 314 8.31 4.00 -11.61
C VAL A 314 7.47 5.27 -11.42
N LEU A 315 8.06 6.31 -10.85
CA LEU A 315 7.37 7.59 -10.60
C LEU A 315 6.97 8.31 -11.91
N ALA A 316 7.76 8.15 -12.97
CA ALA A 316 7.44 8.74 -14.27
C ALA A 316 6.21 8.07 -14.89
N VAL A 317 6.14 6.74 -14.87
CA VAL A 317 4.99 5.95 -15.34
C VAL A 317 3.72 6.32 -14.57
N HIS A 318 3.82 6.46 -13.24
CA HIS A 318 2.70 6.91 -12.42
C HIS A 318 2.19 8.30 -12.82
N ARG A 319 3.11 9.27 -12.93
CA ARG A 319 2.78 10.64 -13.34
C ARG A 319 2.14 10.69 -14.74
N ASP A 320 2.67 9.93 -15.68
CA ASP A 320 2.15 9.91 -17.06
C ASP A 320 0.75 9.28 -17.13
N PHE A 321 0.47 8.27 -16.30
CA PHE A 321 -0.87 7.73 -16.16
C PHE A 321 -1.87 8.76 -15.63
N LEU A 322 -1.48 9.52 -14.59
CA LEU A 322 -2.31 10.60 -14.03
C LEU A 322 -2.57 11.72 -15.06
N ARG A 323 -1.55 12.12 -15.82
CA ARG A 323 -1.70 13.16 -16.87
C ARG A 323 -2.72 12.79 -17.95
N ALA A 324 -2.95 11.50 -18.16
CA ALA A 324 -3.91 10.99 -19.13
C ALA A 324 -5.36 10.94 -18.62
N ARG A 325 -5.63 11.36 -17.37
CA ARG A 325 -6.96 11.37 -16.75
C ARG A 325 -7.62 12.74 -16.76
#